data_AF-A0A1C3XUZ5-F1
#
_entry.id   AF-A0A1C3XUZ5-F1
#
_cell.length_a   1.000
_cell.length_b   1.000
_cell.length_c   1.000
_cell.angle_alpha   90.00
_cell.angle_beta   90.00
_cell.angle_gamma   90.00
#
_symmetry.space_group_name_H-M   'P 1'
#
loop_
_entity.id
_entity.type
_entity.pdbx_description
1 polymer ?
#
loop_
_entity_poly.entity_id
_entity_poly.type
_entity_poly.pdbx_seq_one_letter_code
_entity_poly.pdbx_strand_id
1 'polypeptide(L)'
;MALTFEELETDATEDELAAERAVARTTTVRGFTRKRAERQTFPEHLPRERVVIDGPTACECCGSSRLRKLGEDVTLTLEVVPRRWKVIETVREKFSCRDCEKISQAPAPFHAVPLGWPGPSLLAMIMFEKFGQHQPLNRQAERYVLKGVPIALSTMADAVGAVCASLDPLLRLLEAHVMRAERLHADDTTVPVLAKGKTDTGRCWIVRPYVRVCR
;
A
#
# COMPACT_ATOMS: atom_id res chain seq x y z
N MET A 1 -47.94 1.68 -72.87
CA MET A 1 -47.35 2.77 -72.06
C MET A 1 -47.70 2.70 -70.58
N ALA A 2 -48.80 2.05 -70.16
CA ALA A 2 -49.07 1.83 -68.73
C ALA A 2 -48.26 0.68 -68.11
N LEU A 3 -48.16 -0.47 -68.81
CA LEU A 3 -47.45 -1.67 -68.32
C LEU A 3 -45.93 -1.45 -68.12
N THR A 4 -45.32 -0.62 -68.95
CA THR A 4 -43.89 -0.27 -68.86
C THR A 4 -43.55 0.60 -67.65
N PHE A 5 -44.54 1.26 -67.05
CA PHE A 5 -44.32 2.10 -65.86
C PHE A 5 -44.40 1.26 -64.58
N GLU A 6 -45.32 0.31 -64.52
CA GLU A 6 -45.39 -0.67 -63.42
C GLU A 6 -44.13 -1.55 -63.35
N GLU A 7 -43.59 -1.99 -64.49
CA GLU A 7 -42.34 -2.80 -64.53
C GLU A 7 -41.14 -2.00 -63.99
N LEU A 8 -41.02 -0.71 -64.30
CA LEU A 8 -39.95 0.16 -63.80
C LEU A 8 -40.11 0.49 -62.31
N GLU A 9 -41.35 0.61 -61.82
CA GLU A 9 -41.62 0.78 -60.39
C GLU A 9 -41.28 -0.49 -59.61
N THR A 10 -41.57 -1.68 -60.15
CA THR A 10 -41.19 -2.95 -59.50
C THR A 10 -39.67 -3.12 -59.46
N ASP A 11 -38.96 -2.83 -60.55
CA ASP A 11 -37.50 -2.94 -60.60
C ASP A 11 -36.81 -1.98 -59.60
N ALA A 12 -37.31 -0.75 -59.47
CA ALA A 12 -36.81 0.22 -58.49
C ALA A 12 -37.01 -0.28 -57.05
N THR A 13 -38.15 -0.88 -56.73
CA THR A 13 -38.39 -1.43 -55.39
C THR A 13 -37.54 -2.67 -55.08
N GLU A 14 -37.22 -3.49 -56.09
CA GLU A 14 -36.32 -4.63 -55.93
C GLU A 14 -34.88 -4.20 -55.70
N ASP A 15 -34.42 -3.16 -56.40
CA ASP A 15 -33.07 -2.58 -56.21
C ASP A 15 -32.91 -1.91 -54.83
N GLU A 16 -33.95 -1.22 -54.34
CA GLU A 16 -33.97 -0.66 -52.99
C GLU A 16 -33.90 -1.77 -51.92
N LEU A 17 -34.68 -2.84 -52.08
CA LEU A 17 -34.64 -4.01 -51.19
C LEU A 17 -33.30 -4.76 -51.27
N ALA A 18 -32.67 -4.83 -52.44
CA ALA A 18 -31.35 -5.42 -52.61
C ALA A 18 -30.26 -4.57 -51.93
N ALA A 19 -30.35 -3.24 -52.03
CA ALA A 19 -29.45 -2.31 -51.36
C ALA A 19 -29.58 -2.38 -49.84
N GLU A 20 -30.81 -2.43 -49.30
CA GLU A 20 -31.04 -2.59 -47.86
C GLU A 20 -30.48 -3.92 -47.33
N ARG A 21 -30.66 -5.01 -48.08
CA ARG A 21 -30.09 -6.34 -47.73
C ARG A 21 -28.57 -6.36 -47.80
N ALA A 22 -27.95 -5.59 -48.70
CA ALA A 22 -26.51 -5.47 -48.81
C ALA A 22 -25.92 -4.69 -47.61
N VAL A 23 -26.56 -3.59 -47.20
CA VAL A 23 -26.16 -2.81 -46.02
C VAL A 23 -26.31 -3.63 -44.73
N ALA A 24 -27.37 -4.44 -44.63
CA ALA A 24 -27.61 -5.32 -43.48
C ALA A 24 -26.56 -6.44 -43.32
N ARG A 25 -25.89 -6.85 -44.42
CA ARG A 25 -24.84 -7.89 -44.40
C ARG A 25 -23.43 -7.35 -44.17
N THR A 26 -23.23 -6.04 -44.25
CA THR A 26 -21.93 -5.42 -43.95
C THR A 26 -21.77 -5.15 -42.46
N THR A 27 -21.08 -6.07 -41.76
CA THR A 27 -20.58 -5.79 -40.40
C THR A 27 -19.40 -4.83 -40.45
N THR A 28 -19.57 -3.63 -39.91
CA THR A 28 -18.50 -2.64 -39.74
C THR A 28 -17.47 -3.13 -38.71
N VAL A 29 -16.35 -3.67 -39.18
CA VAL A 29 -15.23 -4.06 -38.31
C VAL A 29 -14.47 -2.79 -37.92
N ARG A 30 -14.59 -2.39 -36.64
CA ARG A 30 -13.80 -1.27 -36.10
C ARG A 30 -12.32 -1.66 -36.11
N GLY A 31 -11.47 -0.80 -36.67
CA GLY A 31 -10.02 -0.99 -36.65
C GLY A 31 -9.51 -1.12 -35.22
N PHE A 32 -8.91 -2.26 -34.89
CA PHE A 32 -8.30 -2.50 -33.59
C PHE A 32 -6.86 -1.98 -33.60
N THR A 33 -6.61 -0.89 -32.89
CA THR A 33 -5.25 -0.44 -32.59
C THR A 33 -4.71 -1.25 -31.42
N ARG A 34 -3.69 -2.08 -31.68
CA ARG A 34 -2.95 -2.79 -30.63
C ARG A 34 -2.25 -1.76 -29.74
N LYS A 35 -2.79 -1.52 -28.55
CA LYS A 35 -2.05 -0.85 -27.47
C LYS A 35 -0.94 -1.77 -27.01
N ARG A 36 0.32 -1.34 -27.22
CA ARG A 36 1.48 -1.99 -26.61
C ARG A 36 1.29 -1.90 -25.09
N ALA A 37 1.30 -3.03 -24.39
CA ALA A 37 1.26 -3.02 -22.94
C ALA A 37 2.53 -2.32 -22.45
N GLU A 38 2.40 -1.06 -22.05
CA GLU A 38 3.44 -0.40 -21.28
C GLU A 38 3.61 -1.21 -20.01
N ARG A 39 4.83 -1.72 -19.79
CA ARG A 39 5.16 -2.31 -18.50
C ARG A 39 4.93 -1.21 -17.47
N GLN A 40 3.99 -1.44 -16.57
CA GLN A 40 3.69 -0.52 -15.48
C GLN A 40 4.85 -0.58 -14.48
N THR A 41 5.98 0.01 -14.87
CA THR A 41 7.27 -0.07 -14.16
C THR A 41 7.21 0.69 -12.84
N PHE A 42 6.34 1.70 -12.75
CA PHE A 42 6.20 2.57 -11.58
C PHE A 42 4.76 2.53 -11.04
N PRO A 43 4.54 2.14 -9.78
CA PRO A 43 3.22 2.14 -9.18
C PRO A 43 2.60 3.54 -9.11
N GLU A 44 1.32 3.66 -9.46
CA GLU A 44 0.61 4.95 -9.55
C GLU A 44 0.33 5.60 -8.19
N HIS A 45 0.26 4.81 -7.13
CA HIS A 45 -0.02 5.30 -5.78
C HIS A 45 1.20 5.96 -5.10
N LEU A 46 2.39 5.89 -5.70
CA LEU A 46 3.58 6.51 -5.14
C LEU A 46 3.61 8.03 -5.42
N PRO A 47 4.04 8.85 -4.46
CA PRO A 47 4.16 10.29 -4.66
C PRO A 47 5.19 10.60 -5.75
N ARG A 48 4.89 11.57 -6.61
CA ARG A 48 5.78 12.01 -7.71
C ARG A 48 6.34 13.39 -7.39
N GLU A 49 7.66 13.46 -7.22
CA GLU A 49 8.39 14.73 -7.17
C GLU A 49 8.81 15.13 -8.58
N ARG A 50 8.38 16.31 -9.04
CA ARG A 50 8.68 16.81 -10.38
C ARG A 50 9.80 17.83 -10.32
N VAL A 51 10.99 17.43 -10.76
CA VAL A 51 12.11 18.34 -10.97
C VAL A 51 12.05 18.87 -12.39
N VAL A 52 11.77 20.16 -12.57
CA VAL A 52 11.78 20.82 -13.87
C VAL A 52 13.15 21.49 -14.03
N ILE A 53 13.89 21.08 -15.05
CA ILE A 53 15.12 21.77 -15.45
C ILE A 53 14.71 23.00 -16.25
N ASP A 54 15.29 24.15 -15.92
CA ASP A 54 14.99 25.41 -16.60
C ASP A 54 15.27 25.30 -18.10
N GLY A 55 14.31 25.77 -18.90
CA GLY A 55 14.46 25.84 -20.33
C GLY A 55 15.45 26.93 -20.75
N PRO A 56 15.92 26.91 -22.02
CA PRO A 56 16.79 27.94 -22.53
C PRO A 56 16.09 29.32 -22.52
N THR A 57 16.84 30.38 -22.22
CA THR A 57 16.34 31.77 -22.23
C THR A 57 16.49 32.46 -23.58
N ALA A 58 17.35 31.92 -24.45
CA ALA A 58 17.56 32.39 -25.81
C ALA A 58 17.64 31.20 -26.78
N CYS A 59 17.19 31.42 -28.01
CA CYS A 59 17.33 30.43 -29.08
C CYS A 59 18.81 30.17 -29.35
N GLU A 60 19.23 28.91 -29.30
CA GLU A 60 20.62 28.50 -29.53
C GLU A 60 21.13 28.86 -30.94
N CYS A 61 20.24 29.02 -31.92
CA CYS A 61 20.60 29.34 -33.29
C CYS A 61 20.74 30.86 -33.56
N CYS A 62 19.82 31.68 -33.04
CA CYS A 62 19.74 33.10 -33.41
C CYS A 62 19.76 34.08 -32.22
N GLY A 63 19.87 33.59 -30.99
CA GLY A 63 19.89 34.41 -29.78
C GLY A 63 18.56 35.08 -29.43
N SER A 64 17.48 34.81 -30.17
CA SER A 64 16.16 35.41 -29.90
C SER A 64 15.58 34.91 -28.58
N SER A 65 15.01 35.82 -27.79
CA SER A 65 14.27 35.52 -26.56
C SER A 65 12.80 35.12 -26.80
N ARG A 66 12.35 35.09 -28.06
CA ARG A 66 10.97 34.76 -28.44
C ARG A 66 10.75 33.24 -28.52
N LEU A 67 10.95 32.56 -27.39
CA LEU A 67 10.78 31.10 -27.29
C LEU A 67 9.34 30.75 -26.87
N ARG A 68 8.82 29.62 -27.37
CA ARG A 68 7.52 29.05 -26.97
C ARG A 68 7.71 27.59 -26.57
N LYS A 69 7.12 27.19 -25.43
CA LYS A 69 7.11 25.79 -25.00
C LYS A 69 6.29 24.93 -25.97
N LEU A 70 6.90 23.88 -26.53
CA LEU A 70 6.24 22.91 -27.43
C LEU A 70 5.73 21.67 -26.69
N GLY A 71 6.53 21.14 -25.77
CA GLY A 71 6.25 19.90 -25.06
C GLY A 71 7.27 19.67 -23.94
N GLU A 72 7.21 18.50 -23.33
CA GLU A 72 8.15 18.07 -22.31
C GLU A 72 8.38 16.56 -22.44
N ASP A 73 9.65 16.17 -22.37
CA ASP A 73 10.03 14.77 -22.21
C ASP A 73 10.11 14.47 -20.71
N VAL A 74 9.38 13.44 -20.28
CA VAL A 74 9.29 13.06 -18.87
C VAL A 74 10.05 11.76 -18.65
N THR A 75 11.18 11.83 -17.96
CA THR A 75 11.90 10.67 -17.45
C THR A 75 11.48 10.40 -16.01
N LEU A 76 11.05 9.17 -15.72
CA LEU A 76 10.68 8.75 -14.38
C LEU A 76 11.84 7.98 -13.73
N THR A 77 12.24 8.39 -12.54
CA THR A 77 13.24 7.70 -11.72
C THR A 77 12.60 7.32 -10.39
N LEU A 78 12.78 6.06 -9.96
CA LEU A 78 12.31 5.59 -8.67
C LEU A 78 13.38 5.85 -7.62
N GLU A 79 13.06 6.70 -6.65
CA GLU A 79 13.95 7.09 -5.55
C GLU A 79 13.42 6.64 -4.19
N VAL A 80 14.29 6.60 -3.18
CA VAL A 80 13.94 6.22 -1.80
C VAL A 80 14.38 7.29 -0.80
N VAL A 81 13.44 7.74 0.05
CA VAL A 81 13.79 8.55 1.21
C VAL A 81 14.16 7.62 2.36
N PRO A 82 15.42 7.63 2.85
CA PRO A 82 15.82 6.75 3.93
C PRO A 82 15.09 7.09 5.22
N ARG A 83 14.92 6.07 6.07
CA ARG A 83 14.24 6.20 7.36
C ARG A 83 14.86 7.30 8.22
N ARG A 84 14.02 8.22 8.74
CA ARG A 84 14.39 9.28 9.69
C ARG A 84 14.02 8.90 11.11
N TRP A 85 14.91 9.19 12.05
CA TRP A 85 14.66 9.02 13.49
C TRP A 85 14.34 10.37 14.12
N LYS A 86 13.42 10.38 15.08
CA LYS A 86 13.05 11.58 15.83
C LYS A 86 12.69 11.22 17.25
N VAL A 87 12.92 12.16 18.16
CA VAL A 87 12.41 12.13 19.52
C VAL A 87 11.23 13.10 19.57
N ILE A 88 10.09 12.65 20.11
CA ILE A 88 8.92 13.50 20.31
C ILE A 88 8.87 13.84 21.80
N GLU A 89 9.15 15.09 22.13
CA GLU A 89 9.00 15.61 23.48
C GLU A 89 7.57 16.13 23.66
N THR A 90 6.80 15.51 24.56
CA THR A 90 5.44 15.97 24.87
C THR A 90 5.44 16.72 26.19
N VAL A 91 5.50 18.06 26.09
CA VAL A 91 5.51 18.95 27.26
C VAL A 91 4.08 19.19 27.74
N ARG A 92 3.84 18.94 29.03
CA ARG A 92 2.55 19.22 29.70
C ARG A 92 2.76 20.28 30.75
N GLU A 93 2.55 21.53 30.37
CA GLU A 93 2.71 22.68 31.26
C GLU A 93 1.75 22.59 32.45
N LYS A 94 2.24 23.02 33.61
CA LYS A 94 1.48 23.07 34.86
C LYS A 94 1.26 24.52 35.22
N PHE A 95 0.03 24.88 35.54
CA PHE A 95 -0.33 26.23 35.94
C PHE A 95 -0.93 26.21 37.34
N SER A 96 -0.42 27.06 38.24
CA SER A 96 -1.07 27.32 39.52
C SER A 96 -1.96 28.56 39.42
N CYS A 97 -3.18 28.46 39.93
CA CYS A 97 -4.04 29.63 40.11
C CYS A 97 -3.51 30.46 41.29
N ARG A 98 -3.39 31.78 41.16
CA ARG A 98 -2.91 32.65 42.26
C ARG A 98 -3.96 32.88 43.35
N ASP A 99 -5.24 32.75 43.01
CA ASP A 99 -6.33 33.02 43.95
C ASP A 99 -6.66 31.81 44.84
N CYS A 100 -6.53 30.60 44.31
CA CYS A 100 -6.86 29.37 45.03
C CYS A 100 -5.70 28.35 45.14
N GLU A 101 -4.51 28.72 44.67
CA GLU A 101 -3.27 27.91 44.68
C GLU A 101 -3.38 26.52 44.00
N LYS A 102 -4.52 26.23 43.35
CA LYS A 102 -4.77 24.94 42.69
C LYS A 102 -3.90 24.80 41.45
N ILE A 103 -3.24 23.65 41.33
CA ILE A 103 -2.45 23.28 40.15
C ILE A 103 -3.36 22.61 39.12
N SER A 104 -3.34 23.12 37.90
CA SER A 104 -4.01 22.56 36.73
C SER A 104 -2.98 22.08 35.71
N GLN A 105 -3.27 20.95 35.08
CA GLN A 105 -2.44 20.36 34.03
C GLN A 105 -3.37 19.61 33.06
N ALA A 106 -3.13 19.74 31.75
CA ALA A 106 -3.81 18.92 30.76
C ALA A 106 -3.54 17.42 31.00
N PRO A 107 -4.50 16.50 30.77
CA PRO A 107 -4.29 15.06 31.01
C PRO A 107 -3.13 14.49 30.16
N ALA A 108 -2.58 13.36 30.58
CA ALA A 108 -1.52 12.70 29.84
C ALA A 108 -2.05 12.22 28.48
N PRO A 109 -1.28 12.36 27.38
CA PRO A 109 -1.64 11.75 26.11
C PRO A 109 -1.68 10.23 26.25
N PHE A 110 -2.44 9.58 25.37
CA PHE A 110 -2.47 8.13 25.31
C PHE A 110 -1.16 7.57 24.77
N HIS A 111 -0.66 6.50 25.39
CA HIS A 111 0.49 5.73 24.94
C HIS A 111 0.08 4.28 24.70
N ALA A 112 0.52 3.70 23.57
CA ALA A 112 0.20 2.32 23.19
C ALA A 112 0.75 1.29 24.19
N VAL A 113 1.87 1.61 24.83
CA VAL A 113 2.46 0.86 25.95
C VAL A 113 2.53 1.80 27.14
N PRO A 114 1.88 1.49 28.27
CA PRO A 114 1.97 2.30 29.48
C PRO A 114 3.42 2.45 29.94
N LEU A 115 3.84 3.67 30.26
CA LEU A 115 5.21 4.00 30.71
C LEU A 115 6.31 3.63 29.70
N GLY A 116 5.95 3.23 28.48
CA GLY A 116 6.88 2.87 27.44
C GLY A 116 7.51 4.11 26.81
N TRP A 117 8.83 4.08 26.65
CA TRP A 117 9.55 5.06 25.83
C TRP A 117 9.36 4.90 24.30
N PRO A 118 9.08 3.71 23.73
CA PRO A 118 8.99 3.60 22.27
C PRO A 118 7.65 4.15 21.77
N GLY A 119 7.72 5.08 20.83
CA GLY A 119 6.53 5.59 20.13
C GLY A 119 5.84 4.52 19.27
N PRO A 120 4.57 4.72 18.87
CA PRO A 120 3.78 3.74 18.14
C PRO A 120 4.41 3.33 16.80
N SER A 121 5.03 4.26 16.07
CA SER A 121 5.70 3.96 14.80
C SER A 121 6.97 3.12 14.98
N LEU A 122 7.70 3.31 16.09
CA LEU A 122 8.87 2.50 16.42
C LEU A 122 8.44 1.07 16.77
N LEU A 123 7.39 0.93 17.60
CA LEU A 123 6.81 -0.37 17.94
C LEU A 123 6.33 -1.11 16.69
N ALA A 124 5.54 -0.45 15.84
CA ALA A 124 5.04 -1.04 14.60
C ALA A 124 6.19 -1.52 13.69
N MET A 125 7.25 -0.72 13.58
CA MET A 125 8.43 -1.10 12.81
C MET A 125 9.16 -2.31 13.40
N ILE A 126 9.44 -2.35 14.70
CA ILE A 126 10.11 -3.49 15.35
C ILE A 126 9.30 -4.78 15.11
N MET A 127 7.97 -4.70 15.27
CA MET A 127 7.07 -5.84 15.06
C MET A 127 7.04 -6.27 13.59
N PHE A 128 6.93 -5.33 12.65
CA PHE A 128 6.91 -5.65 11.23
C PHE A 128 8.26 -6.21 10.74
N GLU A 129 9.38 -5.64 11.16
CA GLU A 129 10.71 -6.17 10.82
C GLU A 129 10.89 -7.58 11.41
N LYS A 130 10.42 -7.82 12.65
CA LYS A 130 10.58 -9.11 13.32
C LYS A 130 9.72 -10.21 12.69
N PHE A 131 8.43 -9.94 12.51
CA PHE A 131 7.45 -10.95 12.12
C PHE A 131 7.09 -10.91 10.63
N GLY A 132 7.01 -9.72 10.03
CA GLY A 132 6.67 -9.55 8.61
C GLY A 132 7.86 -9.75 7.68
N GLN A 133 9.06 -9.37 8.11
CA GLN A 133 10.30 -9.52 7.34
C GLN A 133 11.24 -10.60 7.90
N HIS A 134 10.80 -11.33 8.93
CA HIS A 134 11.57 -12.40 9.57
C HIS A 134 12.98 -11.98 10.02
N GLN A 135 13.18 -10.70 10.37
CA GLN A 135 14.47 -10.20 10.80
C GLN A 135 14.66 -10.40 12.31
N PRO A 136 15.64 -11.21 12.76
CA PRO A 136 15.85 -11.43 14.20
C PRO A 136 16.23 -10.13 14.90
N LEU A 137 15.81 -9.99 16.16
CA LEU A 137 16.01 -8.76 16.94
C LEU A 137 17.48 -8.36 17.06
N ASN A 138 18.40 -9.33 17.14
CA ASN A 138 19.85 -9.08 17.20
C ASN A 138 20.32 -8.28 15.97
N ARG A 139 19.88 -8.69 14.78
CA ARG A 139 20.20 -8.00 13.52
C ARG A 139 19.51 -6.65 13.43
N GLN A 140 18.33 -6.47 14.02
CA GLN A 140 17.70 -5.15 14.13
C GLN A 140 18.52 -4.23 15.02
N ALA A 141 18.98 -4.72 16.19
CA ALA A 141 19.79 -3.97 17.13
C ALA A 141 21.06 -3.43 16.45
N GLU A 142 21.80 -4.31 15.77
CA GLU A 142 23.01 -3.97 15.04
C GLU A 142 22.75 -2.89 13.98
N ARG A 143 21.67 -3.03 13.19
CA ARG A 143 21.29 -2.01 12.20
C ARG A 143 20.95 -0.67 12.83
N TYR A 144 20.36 -0.66 14.03
CA TYR A 144 20.00 0.58 14.70
C TYR A 144 21.24 1.29 15.26
N VAL A 145 22.23 0.53 15.77
CA VAL A 145 23.55 1.04 16.15
C VAL A 145 24.25 1.70 14.96
N LEU A 146 24.27 1.04 13.79
CA LEU A 146 24.85 1.62 12.55
C LEU A 146 24.16 2.91 12.09
N LYS A 147 22.93 3.16 12.54
CA LYS A 147 22.17 4.38 12.26
C LYS A 147 22.27 5.42 13.38
N GLY A 148 23.17 5.23 14.35
CA GLY A 148 23.37 6.14 15.47
C GLY A 148 22.26 6.10 16.53
N VAL A 149 21.42 5.06 16.53
CA VAL A 149 20.32 4.89 17.50
C VAL A 149 20.49 3.55 18.22
N PRO A 150 21.42 3.45 19.18
CA PRO A 150 21.63 2.20 19.90
C PRO A 150 20.40 1.87 20.76
N ILE A 151 19.80 0.70 20.52
CA ILE A 151 18.70 0.16 21.34
C ILE A 151 19.12 -1.23 21.79
N ALA A 152 19.11 -1.47 23.10
CA ALA A 152 19.48 -2.75 23.66
C ALA A 152 18.50 -3.86 23.22
N LEU A 153 19.04 -5.07 23.01
CA LEU A 153 18.26 -6.23 22.60
C LEU A 153 17.14 -6.55 23.60
N SER A 154 17.45 -6.51 24.90
CA SER A 154 16.48 -6.71 25.98
C SER A 154 15.33 -5.71 25.90
N THR A 155 15.64 -4.42 25.73
CA THR A 155 14.63 -3.37 25.61
C THR A 155 13.71 -3.58 24.41
N MET A 156 14.22 -4.09 23.28
CA MET A 156 13.37 -4.44 22.14
C MET A 156 12.53 -5.69 22.42
N ALA A 157 13.07 -6.68 23.13
CA ALA A 157 12.32 -7.87 23.53
C ALA A 157 11.17 -7.50 24.48
N ASP A 158 11.42 -6.62 25.46
CA ASP A 158 10.40 -6.09 26.36
C ASP A 158 9.32 -5.33 25.59
N ALA A 159 9.72 -4.50 24.61
CA ALA A 159 8.79 -3.78 23.74
C ALA A 159 7.91 -4.74 22.92
N VAL A 160 8.48 -5.83 22.38
CA VAL A 160 7.71 -6.87 21.69
C VAL A 160 6.71 -7.52 22.65
N GLY A 161 7.13 -7.87 23.87
CA GLY A 161 6.26 -8.43 24.90
C GLY A 161 5.08 -7.52 25.24
N ALA A 162 5.35 -6.21 25.41
CA ALA A 162 4.32 -5.23 25.67
C ALA A 162 3.31 -5.09 24.52
N VAL A 163 3.77 -5.11 23.27
CA VAL A 163 2.85 -5.08 22.11
C VAL A 163 2.01 -6.36 22.04
N CYS A 164 2.60 -7.53 22.28
CA CYS A 164 1.85 -8.77 22.33
C CYS A 164 0.75 -8.74 23.39
N ALA A 165 1.05 -8.20 24.59
CA ALA A 165 0.05 -8.02 25.64
C ALA A 165 -1.07 -7.06 25.21
N SER A 166 -0.74 -5.94 24.56
CA SER A 166 -1.74 -4.99 24.05
C SER A 166 -2.61 -5.57 22.92
N LEU A 167 -2.11 -6.56 22.17
CA LEU A 167 -2.83 -7.22 21.07
C LEU A 167 -3.63 -8.46 21.52
N ASP A 168 -3.47 -8.95 22.76
CA ASP A 168 -4.18 -10.13 23.25
C ASP A 168 -5.71 -10.04 23.08
N PRO A 169 -6.39 -8.91 23.36
CA PRO A 169 -7.84 -8.81 23.14
C PRO A 169 -8.25 -9.05 21.67
N LEU A 170 -7.45 -8.59 20.71
CA LEU A 170 -7.70 -8.82 19.28
C LEU A 170 -7.45 -10.29 18.91
N LEU A 171 -6.41 -10.90 19.48
CA LEU A 171 -6.15 -12.32 19.31
C LEU A 171 -7.34 -13.16 19.80
N ARG A 172 -7.93 -12.84 20.96
CA ARG A 172 -9.12 -13.54 21.49
C ARG A 172 -10.34 -13.41 20.59
N LEU A 173 -10.56 -12.24 20.00
CA LEU A 173 -11.64 -12.04 19.04
C LEU A 173 -11.43 -12.84 17.75
N LEU A 174 -10.18 -12.89 17.25
CA LEU A 174 -9.82 -13.70 16.09
C LEU A 174 -9.98 -15.19 16.38
N GLU A 175 -9.52 -15.66 17.55
CA GLU A 175 -9.69 -17.04 18.00
C GLU A 175 -11.17 -17.42 18.04
N ALA A 176 -12.00 -16.63 18.72
CA ALA A 176 -13.45 -16.84 18.77
C ALA A 176 -14.10 -16.80 17.36
N HIS A 177 -13.61 -15.94 16.46
CA HIS A 177 -14.09 -15.89 15.09
C HIS A 177 -13.76 -17.16 14.31
N VAL A 178 -12.49 -17.61 14.36
CA VAL A 178 -12.03 -18.81 13.67
C VAL A 178 -12.76 -20.04 14.19
N MET A 179 -12.87 -20.20 15.51
CA MET A 179 -13.52 -21.35 16.14
C MET A 179 -15.03 -21.47 15.87
N ARG A 180 -15.69 -20.40 15.38
CA ARG A 180 -17.10 -20.47 14.94
C ARG A 180 -17.30 -21.11 13.57
N ALA A 181 -16.24 -21.36 12.81
CA ALA A 181 -16.38 -21.96 11.49
C ALA A 181 -16.78 -23.43 11.58
N GLU A 182 -17.68 -23.87 10.70
CA GLU A 182 -18.14 -25.26 10.61
C GLU A 182 -16.99 -26.23 10.31
N ARG A 183 -15.99 -25.77 9.54
CA ARG A 183 -14.81 -26.55 9.18
C ARG A 183 -13.54 -25.73 9.36
N LEU A 184 -12.57 -26.32 10.03
CA LEU A 184 -11.24 -25.77 10.26
C LEU A 184 -10.20 -26.55 9.45
N HIS A 185 -9.26 -25.80 8.89
CA HIS A 185 -8.01 -26.34 8.37
C HIS A 185 -6.91 -25.97 9.34
N ALA A 186 -6.16 -26.96 9.82
CA ALA A 186 -5.02 -26.76 10.69
C ALA A 186 -3.78 -27.37 10.05
N ASP A 187 -2.69 -26.60 10.02
CA ASP A 187 -1.36 -27.05 9.64
C ASP A 187 -0.47 -27.10 10.89
N ASP A 188 0.25 -28.20 11.10
CA ASP A 188 1.19 -28.39 12.21
C ASP A 188 2.62 -28.30 11.67
N THR A 189 3.30 -27.20 11.99
CA THR A 189 4.70 -26.98 11.64
C THR A 189 5.55 -27.12 12.90
N THR A 190 6.50 -28.05 12.89
CA THR A 190 7.45 -28.23 14.01
C THR A 190 8.64 -27.29 13.87
N VAL A 191 9.09 -26.72 14.99
CA VAL A 191 10.25 -25.82 15.06
C VAL A 191 11.15 -26.20 16.25
N PRO A 192 12.48 -26.16 16.11
CA PRO A 192 13.37 -26.38 17.24
C PRO A 192 13.29 -25.18 18.20
N VAL A 193 13.06 -25.45 19.48
CA VAL A 193 12.99 -24.45 20.55
C VAL A 193 14.10 -24.69 21.55
N LEU A 194 14.79 -23.62 21.93
CA LEU A 194 15.81 -23.68 22.97
C LEU A 194 15.14 -23.87 24.34
N ALA A 195 15.42 -24.99 24.99
CA ALA A 195 15.04 -25.28 26.37
C ALA A 195 16.30 -25.32 27.25
N LYS A 196 16.12 -25.46 28.57
CA LYS A 196 17.24 -25.44 29.52
C LYS A 196 18.19 -26.62 29.28
N GLY A 197 19.31 -26.35 28.61
CA GLY A 197 20.37 -27.33 28.34
C GLY A 197 20.07 -28.33 27.21
N LYS A 198 18.96 -28.16 26.47
CA LYS A 198 18.58 -29.03 25.35
C LYS A 198 17.74 -28.29 24.32
N THR A 199 17.60 -28.88 23.14
CA THR A 199 16.65 -28.42 22.13
C THR A 199 15.40 -29.29 22.23
N ASP A 200 14.25 -28.67 22.45
CA ASP A 200 12.94 -29.33 22.41
C ASP A 200 12.24 -29.04 21.07
N THR A 201 11.28 -29.89 20.69
CA THR A 201 10.46 -29.66 19.49
C THR A 201 9.23 -28.83 19.87
N GLY A 202 9.20 -27.57 19.46
CA GLY A 202 8.00 -26.74 19.49
C GLY A 202 7.08 -27.04 18.31
N ARG A 203 5.78 -26.76 18.47
CA ARG A 203 4.78 -26.90 17.42
C ARG A 203 4.04 -25.59 17.22
N CYS A 204 4.00 -25.12 15.98
CA CYS A 204 3.21 -23.96 15.58
C CYS A 204 2.03 -24.45 14.75
N TRP A 205 0.82 -24.12 15.21
CA TRP A 205 -0.41 -24.49 14.54
C TRP A 205 -0.95 -23.27 13.79
N ILE A 206 -1.11 -23.39 12.47
CA ILE A 206 -1.81 -22.38 11.67
C ILE A 206 -3.23 -22.88 11.45
N VAL A 207 -4.21 -22.20 12.03
CA VAL A 207 -5.63 -22.55 11.91
C VAL A 207 -6.34 -21.52 11.04
N ARG A 208 -7.07 -21.98 10.02
CA ARG A 208 -7.86 -21.13 9.14
C ARG A 208 -9.29 -21.69 9.00
N PRO A 209 -10.32 -20.82 9.03
CA PRO A 209 -11.68 -21.24 8.75
C PRO A 209 -11.85 -21.56 7.25
N TYR A 210 -12.59 -22.61 6.94
CA TYR A 210 -13.02 -22.86 5.56
C TYR A 210 -13.97 -21.75 5.11
N VAL A 211 -13.60 -21.05 4.03
CA VAL A 211 -14.47 -20.06 3.38
C VAL A 211 -14.90 -20.62 2.05
N ARG A 212 -16.19 -20.94 1.92
CA ARG A 212 -16.77 -21.36 0.65
C ARG A 212 -16.79 -20.15 -0.28
N VAL A 213 -15.85 -20.09 -1.21
CA VAL A 213 -15.89 -19.07 -2.28
C VAL A 213 -17.03 -19.47 -3.21
N CYS A 214 -18.18 -18.81 -3.11
CA CYS A 214 -19.18 -18.86 -4.19
C CYS A 214 -18.51 -18.23 -5.41
N ARG A 215 -18.34 -19.02 -6.46
CA ARG A 215 -18.09 -18.54 -7.82
C ARG A 215 -19.39 -18.13 -8.46
#